data_AF-A0A926TCU1-F1
#
_entry.id   AF-A0A926TCU1-F1
#
_cell.length_a   1.000
_cell.length_b   1.000
_cell.length_c   1.000
_cell.angle_alpha   90.00
_cell.angle_beta   90.00
_cell.angle_gamma   90.00
#
_symmetry.space_group_name_H-M   'P 1'
#
loop_
_entity.id
_entity.type
_entity.pdbx_description
1 polymer ?
#
loop_
_entity_poly.entity_id
_entity_poly.type
_entity_poly.pdbx_seq_one_letter_code
_entity_poly.pdbx_strand_id
1 'polypeptide(L)' 'MTNPDRWTASSHTLFPTALFVFNLHDYEALNQRLLTLIYRLKQSDRGQTASNVLGWHSKGNLFEFDEV' A
#
# COMPACT_ATOMS: atom_id res chain seq x y z
N MET A 1 -20.27 -0.35 49.40
CA MET A 1 -20.73 -1.52 48.63
C MET A 1 -20.28 -1.33 47.19
N THR A 2 -19.25 -2.07 46.78
CA THR A 2 -18.60 -1.97 45.46
C THR A 2 -19.32 -2.87 44.47
N ASN A 3 -19.69 -2.32 43.31
CA ASN A 3 -20.40 -3.01 42.23
C ASN A 3 -19.58 -4.21 41.71
N PRO A 4 -20.10 -5.45 41.72
CA PRO A 4 -19.33 -6.65 41.36
C PRO A 4 -19.20 -6.89 39.84
N ASP A 5 -19.86 -6.11 38.98
CA ASP A 5 -19.91 -6.42 37.55
C ASP A 5 -18.79 -5.72 36.76
N ARG A 6 -17.55 -6.20 36.97
CA ARG A 6 -16.44 -5.86 36.08
C ARG A 6 -16.53 -6.75 34.85
N TRP A 7 -17.15 -6.25 33.78
CA TRP A 7 -17.19 -6.88 32.47
C TRP A 7 -15.77 -7.20 31.99
N THR A 8 -15.36 -8.47 32.01
CA THR A 8 -14.14 -8.92 31.35
C THR A 8 -14.51 -9.34 29.93
N ALA A 9 -14.26 -8.47 28.96
CA ALA A 9 -14.36 -8.85 27.55
C ALA A 9 -13.23 -9.83 27.22
N SER A 10 -13.56 -11.10 26.96
CA SER A 10 -12.62 -12.06 26.37
C SER A 10 -12.51 -11.78 24.87
N SER A 11 -11.44 -11.09 24.45
CA SER A 11 -11.14 -10.88 23.03
C SER A 11 -10.42 -12.12 22.47
N HIS A 12 -10.96 -12.70 21.41
CA HIS A 12 -10.29 -13.75 20.65
C HIS A 12 -9.66 -13.14 19.38
N THR A 13 -8.34 -13.19 19.28
CA THR A 13 -7.60 -12.76 18.08
C THR A 13 -7.43 -13.96 17.14
N LEU A 14 -8.43 -14.24 16.30
CA LEU A 14 -8.38 -15.32 15.33
C LEU A 14 -8.02 -14.79 13.94
N PHE A 15 -7.15 -15.52 13.23
CA PHE A 15 -6.70 -15.24 11.86
C PHE A 15 -5.92 -13.91 11.67
N PRO A 16 -4.83 -13.66 12.42
CA PRO A 16 -4.03 -12.47 12.20
C PRO A 16 -3.32 -12.54 10.84
N THR A 17 -3.47 -11.50 10.03
CA THR A 17 -2.59 -11.26 8.88
C THR A 17 -1.32 -10.61 9.38
N ALA A 18 -0.16 -11.21 9.09
CA ALA A 18 1.12 -10.58 9.42
C ALA A 18 1.29 -9.28 8.64
N LEU A 19 1.49 -8.18 9.36
CA LEU A 19 1.85 -6.89 8.79
C LEU A 19 3.35 -6.68 8.99
N PHE A 20 4.08 -6.55 7.89
CA PHE A 20 5.50 -6.22 7.93
C PHE A 20 5.69 -4.75 7.59
N VAL A 21 6.33 -4.02 8.50
CA VAL A 21 6.64 -2.61 8.35
C VAL A 21 8.14 -2.44 8.52
N PHE A 22 8.77 -1.80 7.54
CA PHE A 22 10.21 -1.56 7.54
C PHE A 22 10.47 -0.06 7.44
N ASN A 23 11.44 0.42 8.21
CA ASN A 23 11.97 1.76 8.04
C ASN A 23 13.02 1.71 6.92
N LEU A 24 12.70 2.34 5.79
CA LEU A 24 13.66 2.52 4.72
C LEU A 24 14.64 3.62 5.12
N HIS A 25 15.93 3.30 5.09
CA HIS A 25 16.97 4.31 5.24
C HIS A 25 16.93 5.24 4.04
N ASP A 26 17.12 6.54 4.28
CA ASP A 26 17.16 7.57 3.23
C ASP A 26 15.87 7.63 2.37
N TYR A 27 14.71 7.36 2.99
CA TYR A 27 13.41 7.37 2.29
C TYR A 27 13.10 8.74 1.66
N GLU A 28 13.62 9.84 2.23
CA GLU A 28 13.40 11.20 1.72
C GLU A 28 14.07 11.40 0.36
N ALA A 29 15.35 11.04 0.23
CA ALA A 29 16.05 11.13 -1.04
C ALA A 29 15.48 10.13 -2.06
N LEU A 30 15.12 8.91 -1.61
CA LEU A 30 14.45 7.93 -2.44
C LEU A 30 13.13 8.49 -3.01
N ASN A 31 12.30 9.10 -2.16
CA ASN A 31 11.03 9.69 -2.57
C ASN A 31 11.23 10.77 -3.63
N GLN A 32 12.21 11.66 -3.47
CA GLN A 32 12.51 12.69 -4.48
C GLN A 32 12.92 12.10 -5.82
N ARG A 33 13.72 11.03 -5.81
CA ARG A 33 14.13 10.30 -7.02
C ARG A 33 12.94 9.62 -7.69
N LEU A 34 12.09 8.96 -6.91
CA LEU A 34 10.89 8.28 -7.41
C LEU A 34 9.89 9.28 -8.01
N LEU A 35 9.63 10.41 -7.36
CA LEU A 35 8.77 11.46 -7.90
C LEU A 35 9.31 12.01 -9.22
N THR A 36 10.60 12.32 -9.28
CA THR A 36 11.25 12.79 -10.51
C THR A 36 11.10 11.78 -11.64
N LEU A 37 11.30 10.50 -11.35
CA LEU A 37 11.12 9.41 -12.30
C LEU A 37 9.67 9.30 -12.79
N ILE A 38 8.69 9.34 -11.88
CA ILE A 38 7.26 9.28 -12.21
C ILE A 38 6.88 10.42 -13.16
N TYR A 39 7.27 11.66 -12.85
CA TYR A 39 6.95 12.80 -13.72
C TYR A 39 7.61 12.71 -15.09
N ARG A 40 8.87 12.24 -15.15
CA ARG A 40 9.56 12.01 -16.42
C ARG A 40 8.83 10.96 -17.26
N LEU A 41 8.45 9.83 -16.67
CA LEU A 41 7.74 8.77 -17.38
C LEU A 41 6.34 9.21 -17.84
N LYS A 42 5.64 9.99 -17.02
CA LYS A 42 4.34 10.58 -17.36
C LYS A 42 4.40 11.54 -18.56
N GLN A 43 5.53 12.22 -18.76
CA GLN A 43 5.72 13.05 -19.95
C GLN A 43 5.93 12.21 -21.20
N SER A 44 6.54 11.02 -21.08
CA SER A 44 6.83 10.14 -22.22
C SER A 44 5.68 9.20 -22.60
N ASP A 45 4.78 8.86 -21.67
CA ASP A 45 3.67 7.94 -21.92
C ASP A 45 2.41 8.43 -21.20
N ARG A 46 1.25 8.35 -21.85
CA ARG A 46 -0.06 8.61 -21.23
C ARG A 46 -0.40 7.61 -20.12
N GLY A 47 0.33 6.49 -20.04
CA GLY A 47 0.18 5.48 -19.00
C GLY A 47 -1.11 4.69 -19.15
N GLN A 48 -1.52 4.05 -18.06
CA GLN A 48 -2.83 3.42 -17.94
C GLN A 48 -3.64 4.10 -16.83
N THR A 49 -4.94 4.24 -17.09
CA THR A 49 -5.92 4.71 -16.11
C THR A 49 -6.66 3.50 -15.57
N ALA A 50 -6.44 3.15 -14.31
CA ALA A 50 -7.24 2.14 -13.62
C ALA A 50 -8.47 2.82 -12.99
N SER A 51 -9.65 2.22 -13.15
CA SER A 51 -10.94 2.82 -12.74
C SER A 51 -11.08 3.03 -11.23
N ASN A 52 -10.21 2.42 -10.43
CA ASN A 52 -10.23 2.40 -8.96
C ASN A 52 -9.01 3.07 -8.32
N VAL A 53 -8.05 3.56 -9.10
CA VAL A 53 -6.85 4.25 -8.58
C VAL A 53 -6.74 5.60 -9.26
N LEU A 54 -6.94 6.67 -8.48
CA LEU A 54 -6.74 8.03 -8.95
C LEU A 54 -5.26 8.22 -9.31
N GLY A 55 -4.91 8.25 -10.59
CA GLY A 55 -3.55 8.57 -10.98
C GLY A 55 -3.12 8.09 -12.36
N TRP A 56 -1.90 8.51 -12.70
CA TRP A 56 -1.16 7.98 -13.85
C TRP A 56 -0.33 6.79 -13.38
N HIS A 57 -0.35 5.70 -14.16
CA HIS A 57 0.50 4.52 -13.95
C HIS A 57 1.31 4.24 -15.19
N SER A 58 2.57 3.85 -15.03
CA SER A 58 3.35 3.29 -16.14
C SER A 58 2.67 2.04 -16.67
N LYS A 59 2.76 1.79 -17.98
CA LYS A 59 2.42 0.48 -18.53
C LYS A 59 3.32 -0.56 -17.86
N GLY A 60 2.71 -1.62 -17.36
CA GLY A 60 3.42 -2.73 -16.73
C GLY A 60 2.61 -4.01 -16.90
N ASN A 61 3.25 -5.13 -16.59
CA ASN A 61 2.66 -6.46 -16.62
C ASN A 61 1.81 -6.77 -15.37
N LEU A 62 1.54 -5.78 -14.50
CA LEU A 62 0.74 -5.96 -13.28
C LEU A 62 -0.68 -6.51 -13.56
N PHE A 63 -1.15 -6.36 -14.80
CA PHE A 63 -2.44 -6.88 -15.26
C PHE A 63 -2.31 -7.89 -16.41
N GLU A 64 -1.07 -8.22 -16.79
CA GLU A 64 -0.80 -9.35 -17.67
C GLU A 64 -0.79 -10.58 -16.78
N PHE A 65 -1.91 -11.29 -16.75
CA PHE A 65 -1.93 -12.62 -16.16
C PHE A 65 -1.10 -13.53 -17.05
N ASP A 66 -0.08 -14.18 -16.49
CA ASP A 66 0.51 -15.34 -17.14
C ASP A 66 -0.62 -16.36 -17.31
N GLU A 67 -1.07 -16.59 -18.56
CA GLU A 67 -1.94 -17.72 -18.88
C GLU A 67 -1.13 -19.00 -18.63
N VAL A 68 -1.37 -19.62 -17.47
CA VAL A 68 -0.86 -20.96 -17.13
C VAL A 68 -1.77 -22.02 -17.76
#